data_AF-A0A7V9Q5C6-F1
#
_entry.id   AF-A0A7V9Q5C6-F1
#
_cell.length_a   1.000
_cell.length_b   1.000
_cell.length_c   1.000
_cell.angle_alpha   90.00
_cell.angle_beta   90.00
_cell.angle_gamma   90.00
#
_symmetry.space_group_name_H-M   'P 1'
#
loop_
_entity.id
_entity.type
_entity.pdbx_description
1 polymer ?
#
loop_
_entity_poly.entity_id
_entity_poly.type
_entity_poly.pdbx_seq_one_letter_code
_entity_poly.pdbx_strand_id
1 'polypeptide(L)'
;LMEEVCHVFLGHKANRLSIVAQNKDGKTVARDYNEEDEEAAYAVGAASLVPFGALRRLVRAGKTSIEIARHFNVSRELVEYRMKVSRLWADYRERHPEEDAARLARRNGNAGRSQHVGGD
;
A
#
# COMPACT_ATOMS: atom_id res chain seq x y z
N LEU A 1 -16.07 13.53 -3.81
CA LEU A 1 -15.12 14.43 -3.09
C LEU A 1 -14.17 13.69 -2.11
N MET A 2 -13.96 12.37 -2.27
CA MET A 2 -12.83 11.62 -1.67
C MET A 2 -11.93 11.00 -2.75
N GLU A 3 -12.42 10.96 -3.99
CA GLU A 3 -11.68 10.49 -5.17
C GLU A 3 -10.46 11.38 -5.48
N GLU A 4 -10.52 12.69 -5.21
CA GLU A 4 -9.42 13.62 -5.54
C GLU A 4 -8.18 13.48 -4.64
N VAL A 5 -8.32 13.11 -3.36
CA VAL A 5 -7.13 12.88 -2.49
C VAL A 5 -6.45 11.57 -2.86
N CYS A 6 -7.21 10.54 -3.22
CA CYS A 6 -6.65 9.30 -3.75
C CYS A 6 -6.01 9.50 -5.13
N HIS A 7 -6.57 10.32 -6.03
CA HIS A 7 -5.95 10.58 -7.33
C HIS A 7 -4.67 11.43 -7.24
N VAL A 8 -4.58 12.39 -6.32
CA VAL A 8 -3.39 13.23 -6.13
C VAL A 8 -2.25 12.47 -5.43
N PHE A 9 -2.56 11.53 -4.52
CA PHE A 9 -1.55 10.76 -3.80
C PHE A 9 -1.19 9.40 -4.42
N LEU A 10 -2.06 8.79 -5.24
CA LEU A 10 -1.80 7.45 -5.80
C LEU A 10 -1.02 7.45 -7.11
N GLY A 11 -0.65 8.60 -7.71
CA GLY A 11 0.18 8.63 -8.93
C GLY A 11 -0.39 7.88 -10.15
N HIS A 12 -1.54 7.23 -10.03
CA HIS A 12 -2.16 6.49 -11.10
C HIS A 12 -3.06 7.45 -11.86
N LYS A 13 -2.45 8.03 -12.90
CA LYS A 13 -3.15 8.27 -14.15
C LYS A 13 -3.91 6.99 -14.47
N ALA A 14 -5.24 7.07 -14.52
CA ALA A 14 -6.05 6.03 -15.14
C ALA A 14 -5.37 5.63 -16.46
N ASN A 15 -5.27 4.33 -16.71
CA ASN A 15 -4.70 3.74 -17.91
C ASN A 15 -5.28 4.40 -19.19
N ARG A 16 -4.68 5.49 -19.64
CA ARG A 16 -4.92 6.23 -20.89
C ARG A 16 -3.89 7.34 -20.95
N LEU A 17 -3.13 7.42 -22.04
CA LEU A 17 -2.07 8.40 -22.29
C LEU A 17 -0.72 8.00 -21.70
N SER A 18 -0.17 6.89 -22.21
CA SER A 18 1.13 6.91 -22.88
C SER A 18 1.21 8.09 -23.86
N ILE A 19 1.25 9.34 -23.35
CA ILE A 19 1.78 10.45 -24.12
C ILE A 19 3.28 10.25 -24.08
N VAL A 20 3.74 9.51 -25.08
CA VAL A 20 5.05 9.66 -25.67
C VAL A 20 5.24 11.15 -25.92
N ALA A 21 6.04 11.82 -25.08
CA ALA A 21 6.53 13.14 -25.42
C ALA A 21 7.50 12.94 -26.60
N GLN A 22 7.07 13.34 -27.80
CA GLN A 22 7.98 13.46 -28.93
C GLN A 22 8.78 14.75 -28.76
N ASN A 23 10.11 14.63 -28.73
CA ASN A 23 10.97 15.78 -28.97
C ASN A 23 10.78 16.28 -30.41
N LYS A 24 11.24 17.51 -30.72
CA LYS A 24 11.15 18.12 -32.06
C LYS A 24 11.76 17.27 -33.19
N ASP A 25 12.56 16.26 -32.84
CA ASP A 25 13.21 15.31 -33.74
C ASP A 25 12.47 13.96 -33.86
N GLY A 26 11.23 13.85 -33.40
CA GLY A 26 10.39 12.64 -33.57
C GLY A 26 10.81 11.43 -32.72
N LYS A 27 11.77 11.57 -31.80
CA LYS A 27 12.22 10.51 -30.92
C LYS A 27 11.30 10.40 -29.70
N THR A 28 10.72 9.22 -29.50
CA THR A 28 9.99 8.82 -28.28
C THR A 28 10.94 8.90 -27.09
N VAL A 29 10.75 9.88 -26.20
CA VAL A 29 11.44 9.90 -24.91
C VAL A 29 10.54 9.18 -23.91
N ALA A 30 10.82 7.89 -23.67
CA ALA A 30 10.37 7.26 -22.44
C ALA A 30 11.13 7.98 -21.31
N ARG A 31 10.43 8.84 -20.57
CA ARG A 31 10.96 9.35 -19.30
C ARG A 31 11.16 8.12 -18.43
N ASP A 32 12.39 7.84 -18.02
CA ASP A 32 12.70 6.74 -17.13
C ASP A 32 11.81 6.85 -15.89
N TYR A 33 10.92 5.88 -15.76
CA TYR A 33 10.05 5.73 -14.61
C TYR A 33 10.92 5.11 -13.52
N ASN A 34 11.46 5.94 -12.64
CA ASN A 34 12.32 5.46 -11.57
C ASN A 34 11.44 4.88 -10.44
N GLU A 35 11.48 3.56 -10.26
CA GLU A 35 10.75 2.81 -9.25
C GLU A 35 10.97 3.35 -7.83
N GLU A 36 12.17 3.88 -7.56
CA GLU A 36 12.52 4.49 -6.27
C GLU A 36 11.73 5.78 -5.98
N ASP A 37 11.48 6.59 -7.01
CA ASP A 37 10.73 7.85 -6.89
C ASP A 37 9.24 7.57 -6.64
N GLU A 38 8.71 6.50 -7.24
CA GLU A 38 7.34 6.06 -7.03
C GLU A 38 7.15 5.48 -5.62
N GLU A 39 8.07 4.65 -5.14
CA GLU A 39 8.02 4.13 -3.76
C GLU A 39 8.13 5.26 -2.72
N ALA A 40 9.00 6.25 -2.97
CA ALA A 40 9.12 7.43 -2.12
C ALA A 40 7.83 8.25 -2.08
N ALA A 41 7.22 8.53 -3.24
CA ALA A 41 5.94 9.23 -3.33
C ALA A 41 4.82 8.48 -2.59
N TYR A 42 4.76 7.16 -2.76
CA TYR A 42 3.78 6.31 -2.06
C TYR A 42 4.00 6.32 -0.54
N ALA A 43 5.25 6.24 -0.08
CA ALA A 43 5.59 6.30 1.34
C ALA A 43 5.20 7.64 1.98
N VAL A 44 5.37 8.75 1.26
CA VAL A 44 4.98 10.10 1.68
C VAL A 44 3.45 10.24 1.73
N GLY A 45 2.73 9.73 0.74
CA GLY A 45 1.27 9.71 0.76
C GLY A 45 0.71 8.90 1.92
N ALA A 46 1.27 7.71 2.16
CA ALA A 46 0.92 6.88 3.31
C ALA A 46 1.23 7.57 4.65
N ALA A 47 2.33 8.33 4.75
CA ALA A 47 2.67 9.10 5.95
C ALA A 47 1.67 10.23 6.25
N SER A 48 1.13 10.84 5.19
CA SER A 48 0.16 11.93 5.28
C SER A 48 -1.21 11.42 5.77
N LEU A 49 -1.62 10.24 5.31
CA LEU A 49 -2.88 9.59 5.71
C LEU A 49 -2.79 8.89 7.07
N VAL A 50 -1.62 8.33 7.40
CA VAL A 50 -1.39 7.55 8.61
C VAL A 50 -0.13 8.06 9.35
N PRO A 51 -0.28 9.11 10.18
CA PRO A 51 0.84 9.74 10.88
C PRO A 51 1.51 8.78 11.87
N PHE A 52 2.84 8.74 11.87
CA PHE A 52 3.62 7.78 12.67
C PHE A 52 3.30 7.82 14.17
N GLY A 53 3.24 9.03 14.76
CA GLY A 53 2.97 9.18 16.20
C GLY A 53 1.60 8.62 16.61
N ALA A 54 0.59 8.85 15.77
CA ALA A 54 -0.76 8.33 15.99
C ALA A 54 -0.81 6.81 15.78
N LEU A 55 -0.22 6.31 14.69
CA LEU A 55 -0.13 4.87 14.40
C LEU A 55 0.55 4.11 15.54
N ARG A 56 1.72 4.58 15.99
CA ARG A 56 2.48 3.96 17.09
C ARG A 56 1.66 3.91 18.38
N ARG A 57 0.91 4.96 18.71
CA ARG A 57 0.03 4.97 19.89
C ARG A 57 -1.06 3.91 19.78
N LEU A 58 -1.72 3.80 18.62
CA LEU A 58 -2.80 2.83 18.41
C LEU A 58 -2.29 1.38 18.42
N VAL A 59 -1.13 1.11 17.80
CA VAL A 59 -0.46 -0.21 17.87
C VAL A 59 -0.17 -0.60 19.31
N ARG A 60 0.40 0.32 20.09
CA ARG A 60 0.70 0.09 21.52
C ARG A 60 -0.55 -0.04 22.39
N ALA A 61 -1.65 0.56 21.99
CA ALA A 61 -2.96 0.39 22.61
C ALA A 61 -3.64 -0.95 22.23
N GLY A 62 -2.98 -1.81 21.44
CA GLY A 62 -3.53 -3.11 21.04
C GLY A 62 -4.69 -3.00 20.05
N LYS A 63 -4.74 -1.93 19.25
CA LYS A 63 -5.74 -1.79 18.19
C LYS A 63 -5.38 -2.65 16.98
N THR A 64 -6.37 -3.40 16.50
CA THR A 64 -6.25 -4.21 15.28
C THR A 64 -6.07 -3.33 14.05
N SER A 65 -5.52 -3.90 12.99
CA SER A 65 -5.31 -3.22 11.70
C SER A 65 -6.61 -2.67 11.13
N ILE A 66 -7.72 -3.38 11.36
CA ILE A 66 -9.08 -2.98 10.95
C ILE A 66 -9.59 -1.78 11.77
N GLU A 67 -9.39 -1.78 13.09
CA GLU A 67 -9.76 -0.62 13.92
C GLU A 67 -8.94 0.62 13.56
N ILE A 68 -7.64 0.44 13.32
CA ILE A 68 -6.75 1.53 12.90
C ILE A 68 -7.15 2.06 11.52
N ALA A 69 -7.47 1.17 10.58
CA ALA A 69 -7.96 1.54 9.25
C ALA A 69 -9.25 2.36 9.32
N ARG A 70 -10.20 1.95 10.16
CA ARG A 70 -11.43 2.71 10.42
C ARG A 70 -11.14 4.07 11.06
N HIS A 71 -10.18 4.15 11.99
CA HIS A 71 -9.81 5.40 12.65
C HIS A 71 -9.28 6.46 11.67
N PHE A 72 -8.45 6.04 10.70
CA PHE A 72 -7.90 6.94 9.69
C PHE A 72 -8.74 7.03 8.41
N ASN A 73 -9.84 6.27 8.31
CA ASN A 73 -10.68 6.16 7.13
C ASN A 73 -9.88 5.74 5.86
N VAL A 74 -9.05 4.70 6.01
CA VAL A 74 -8.21 4.13 4.94
C VAL A 74 -8.38 2.62 4.86
N SER A 75 -7.75 1.96 3.88
CA SER A 75 -7.73 0.50 3.79
C SER A 75 -6.84 -0.13 4.86
N ARG A 76 -7.15 -1.38 5.23
CA ARG A 76 -6.31 -2.20 6.11
C ARG A 76 -4.92 -2.39 5.52
N GLU A 77 -4.85 -2.61 4.21
CA GLU A 77 -3.62 -2.85 3.46
C GLU A 77 -2.66 -1.65 3.56
N LEU A 78 -3.19 -0.41 3.50
CA LEU A 78 -2.37 0.80 3.68
C LEU A 78 -1.81 0.90 5.09
N VAL A 79 -2.60 0.55 6.11
CA VAL A 79 -2.14 0.52 7.50
C VAL A 79 -1.04 -0.52 7.69
N GLU A 80 -1.22 -1.73 7.18
CA GLU A 80 -0.20 -2.79 7.25
C GLU A 80 1.09 -2.40 6.52
N TYR A 81 0.98 -1.81 5.32
CA TYR A 81 2.12 -1.22 4.62
C TYR A 81 2.82 -0.18 5.49
N ARG A 82 2.07 0.76 6.08
CA ARG A 82 2.62 1.81 6.92
C ARG A 82 3.35 1.24 8.14
N MET A 83 2.83 0.20 8.77
CA MET A 83 3.48 -0.50 9.87
C MET A 83 4.82 -1.13 9.44
N LYS A 84 4.93 -1.69 8.24
CA LYS A 84 6.16 -2.29 7.72
C LYS A 84 7.23 -1.23 7.47
N VAL A 85 6.91 -0.16 6.74
CA VAL A 85 7.88 0.91 6.42
C VAL A 85 8.31 1.71 7.65
N SER A 86 7.46 1.78 8.69
CA SER A 86 7.78 2.43 9.96
C SER A 86 8.36 1.50 11.04
N ARG A 87 8.65 0.23 10.69
CA ARG A 87 9.20 -0.80 11.59
C ARG A 87 8.33 -1.10 12.82
N LEU A 88 7.03 -0.82 12.76
CA LEU A 88 6.06 -1.18 13.81
C LEU A 88 5.49 -2.59 13.65
N TRP A 89 5.73 -3.23 12.51
CA TRP A 89 5.15 -4.53 12.17
C TRP A 89 5.49 -5.66 13.16
N ALA A 90 6.72 -5.67 13.70
CA ALA A 90 7.12 -6.66 14.69
C ALA A 90 6.34 -6.52 16.02
N ASP A 91 6.29 -5.31 16.57
CA ASP A 91 5.51 -4.97 17.79
C ASP A 91 4.02 -5.25 17.57
N TYR A 92 3.51 -4.99 16.37
CA TYR A 92 2.14 -5.30 16.00
C TYR A 92 1.83 -6.80 16.05
N ARG A 93 2.67 -7.64 15.41
CA ARG A 93 2.49 -9.10 15.36
C ARG A 93 2.59 -9.75 16.73
N GLU A 94 3.50 -9.28 17.56
CA GLU A 94 3.66 -9.76 18.93
C GLU A 94 2.37 -9.56 19.75
N ARG A 95 1.68 -8.42 19.53
CA ARG A 95 0.42 -8.10 20.22
C ARG A 95 -0.81 -8.77 19.61
N HIS A 96 -0.75 -9.22 18.36
CA HIS A 96 -1.91 -9.74 17.61
C HIS A 96 -1.61 -11.09 16.96
N PRO A 97 -1.28 -12.14 17.75
CA PRO A 97 -0.92 -13.45 17.21
C PRO A 97 -2.05 -14.10 16.40
N GLU A 98 -3.32 -13.91 16.81
CA GLU A 98 -4.48 -14.45 16.10
C GLU A 98 -4.68 -13.80 14.73
N GLU A 99 -4.50 -12.48 14.64
CA GLU A 99 -4.64 -11.76 13.37
C GLU A 99 -3.51 -12.12 12.40
N ASP A 100 -2.29 -12.28 12.93
CA ASP A 100 -1.15 -12.73 12.14
C ASP A 100 -1.35 -14.16 11.61
N ALA A 101 -1.86 -15.06 12.45
CA ALA A 101 -2.19 -16.42 12.05
C ALA A 101 -3.28 -16.44 10.96
N ALA A 102 -4.36 -15.66 11.14
CA ALA A 102 -5.43 -15.54 10.15
C ALA A 102 -4.94 -14.94 8.82
N ARG A 103 -3.98 -14.02 8.86
CA ARG A 103 -3.34 -13.45 7.67
C ARG A 103 -2.48 -14.49 6.95
N LEU A 104 -1.68 -15.26 7.68
CA LEU A 104 -0.86 -16.35 7.12
C LEU A 104 -1.73 -17.43 6.48
N ALA A 105 -2.83 -17.81 7.14
CA ALA A 105 -3.80 -18.77 6.60
C ALA A 105 -4.42 -18.28 5.28
N ARG A 106 -4.82 -17.00 5.20
CA ARG A 106 -5.34 -16.39 3.95
C ARG A 106 -4.30 -16.40 2.83
N ARG A 107 -3.05 -16.04 3.13
CA ARG A 107 -1.95 -16.05 2.15
C ARG A 107 -1.73 -17.47 1.60
N ASN A 108 -1.68 -18.46 2.47
CA ASN A 108 -1.47 -19.86 2.08
C ASN A 108 -2.66 -20.42 1.28
N GLY A 109 -3.89 -20.08 1.67
CA GLY A 109 -5.10 -20.46 0.93
C GLY A 109 -5.16 -19.87 -0.48
N ASN A 110 -4.72 -18.63 -0.66
CA ASN A 110 -4.64 -18.01 -2.00
C ASN A 110 -3.54 -18.64 -2.87
N ALA A 111 -2.39 -18.98 -2.27
CA ALA A 111 -1.30 -19.65 -2.98
C ALA A 111 -1.72 -21.04 -3.50
N GLY A 112 -2.50 -21.80 -2.72
CA GLY A 112 -3.03 -23.11 -3.13
C GLY A 112 -4.06 -23.04 -4.26
N ARG A 113 -4.89 -21.98 -4.31
CA ARG A 113 -5.87 -21.78 -5.38
C ARG A 113 -5.24 -21.38 -6.73
N SER A 114 -4.13 -20.64 -6.71
CA SER A 114 -3.46 -20.21 -7.94
C SER A 114 -2.78 -21.34 -8.71
N GLN A 115 -2.56 -22.51 -8.09
CA GLN A 115 -1.93 -23.68 -8.72
C GLN A 115 -2.92 -24.59 -9.47
N HIS A 116 -4.24 -24.40 -9.33
CA HIS A 116 -5.27 -25.27 -9.90
C HIS A 116 -5.93 -24.73 -11.19
N VAL A 117 -5.48 -23.60 -11.73
CA VAL A 117 -6.11 -22.93 -12.90
C VAL A 117 -5.30 -23.11 -14.19
N GLY A 118 -4.49 -24.16 -14.29
CA GLY A 118 -3.54 -24.37 -15.39
C GLY A 118 -3.59 -25.77 -16.01
N GLY A 119 -4.77 -26.37 -16.13
CA GLY A 119 -4.92 -27.68 -16.76
C GLY A 119 -6.27 -27.83 -17.44
N ASP A 120 -6.31 -27.43 -18.72
CA ASP A 120 -7.26 -27.91 -19.73
C ASP A 120 -6.44 -28.49 -20.90
#